data_AF-A0A660UL12-F1
#
_entry.id   AF-A0A660UL12-F1
#
_cell.length_a   1.000
_cell.length_b   1.000
_cell.length_c   1.000
_cell.angle_alpha   90.00
_cell.angle_beta   90.00
_cell.angle_gamma   90.00
#
_symmetry.space_group_name_H-M   'P 1'
#
loop_
_entity.id
_entity.type
_entity.pdbx_description
1 polymer ?
#
loop_
_entity_poly.entity_id
_entity_poly.type
_entity_poly.pdbx_seq_one_letter_code
_entity_poly.pdbx_strand_id
1 'polypeptide(L)' 'MIVVYPGVMIAGTDRVAVDAVGVAILKLMDATPQVLAGEIFDQERIKRAVEPISCPPDGASCSKVEGEE' A
#
# COMPACT_ATOMS: atom_id res chain seq x y z
N MET A 1 -1.12 11.91 -20.01
CA MET A 1 -2.01 11.04 -19.20
C MET A 1 -1.87 9.62 -19.74
N ILE A 2 -1.21 8.73 -19.00
CA ILE A 2 -1.11 7.31 -19.36
C ILE A 2 -2.14 6.57 -18.52
N VAL A 3 -2.93 5.71 -19.16
CA VAL A 3 -3.90 4.83 -18.50
C VAL A 3 -3.42 3.41 -18.73
N VAL A 4 -3.24 2.64 -17.65
CA VAL A 4 -2.80 1.25 -17.68
C VAL A 4 -3.96 0.32 -17.33
N TYR A 5 -4.07 -0.81 -18.03
CA TYR A 5 -5.11 -1.82 -17.83
C TYR A 5 -4.46 -3.18 -17.55
N PRO A 6 -4.37 -3.61 -16.28
CA PRO A 6 -3.64 -4.83 -15.92
C PRO A 6 -4.38 -6.12 -16.32
N GLY A 7 -5.69 -6.06 -16.59
CA GLY A 7 -6.46 -7.23 -17.05
C GLY A 7 -6.63 -8.34 -16.01
N VAL A 8 -6.47 -8.03 -14.72
CA VAL A 8 -6.57 -8.99 -13.61
C VAL A 8 -7.62 -8.57 -12.59
N MET A 9 -8.13 -9.55 -11.83
CA MET A 9 -8.99 -9.34 -10.68
C MET A 9 -8.26 -9.74 -9.40
N ILE A 10 -8.26 -8.86 -8.40
CA ILE A 10 -7.71 -9.13 -7.07
C ILE A 10 -8.88 -9.44 -6.13
N ALA A 11 -8.84 -10.58 -5.45
CA ALA A 11 -9.83 -10.96 -4.45
C ALA A 11 -9.12 -11.23 -3.12
N GLY A 12 -9.54 -10.53 -2.06
CA GLY A 12 -9.00 -10.67 -0.71
C GLY A 12 -9.95 -10.09 0.32
N THR A 13 -9.91 -10.62 1.55
CA THR A 13 -10.71 -10.12 2.69
C THR A 13 -10.07 -8.93 3.38
N ASP A 14 -8.73 -8.84 3.29
CA ASP A 14 -7.95 -7.75 3.84
C ASP A 14 -7.84 -6.60 2.82
N ARG A 15 -8.35 -5.42 3.20
CA ARG A 15 -8.37 -4.22 2.34
C ARG A 15 -6.96 -3.63 2.14
N VAL A 16 -6.08 -3.76 3.11
CA VAL A 16 -4.68 -3.31 3.03
C VAL A 16 -3.92 -4.20 2.06
N ALA A 17 -4.09 -5.52 2.17
CA ALA A 17 -3.43 -6.47 1.27
C ALA A 17 -3.86 -6.25 -0.19
N VAL A 18 -5.15 -6.01 -0.44
CA VAL A 18 -5.67 -5.75 -1.79
C VAL A 18 -5.08 -4.45 -2.38
N ASP A 19 -5.01 -3.36 -1.61
CA ASP A 19 -4.44 -2.10 -2.09
C ASP A 19 -2.92 -2.23 -2.33
N ALA A 20 -2.19 -2.94 -1.47
CA ALA A 20 -0.77 -3.19 -1.63
C ALA A 20 -0.45 -3.96 -2.93
N VAL A 21 -1.21 -5.00 -3.24
CA VAL A 21 -1.08 -5.76 -4.48
C VAL A 21 -1.42 -4.90 -5.70
N GLY A 22 -2.48 -4.08 -5.62
CA GLY A 22 -2.84 -3.16 -6.69
C GLY A 22 -1.72 -2.17 -7.01
N VAL A 23 -1.10 -1.58 -5.99
CA VAL A 23 0.07 -0.68 -6.14
C VAL A 23 1.26 -1.41 -6.74
N ALA A 24 1.54 -2.64 -6.32
CA ALA A 24 2.63 -3.45 -6.88
C ALA A 24 2.45 -3.69 -8.38
N ILE A 25 1.23 -4.03 -8.81
CA ILE A 25 0.91 -4.23 -10.23
C ILE A 25 1.09 -2.93 -11.02
N LEU A 26 0.63 -1.80 -10.49
CA LEU A 26 0.81 -0.50 -11.14
C LEU A 26 2.30 -0.12 -11.28
N LYS A 27 3.13 -0.46 -10.29
CA LYS A 27 4.58 -0.26 -10.38
C LYS A 27 5.22 -1.13 -11.46
N LEU A 28 4.82 -2.39 -11.58
CA LEU A 28 5.32 -3.30 -12.63
C LEU A 28 4.99 -2.81 -14.05
N MET A 29 3.95 -2.00 -14.20
CA MET A 29 3.50 -1.48 -15.49
C MET A 29 4.06 -0.09 -15.84
N ASP A 30 5.04 0.41 -15.07
CA ASP A 30 5.58 1.78 -15.21
C ASP A 30 4.47 2.84 -15.28
N ALA A 31 3.54 2.78 -14.31
CA ALA A 31 2.43 3.71 -14.22
C ALA A 31 2.89 5.13 -13.82
N THR A 32 2.07 5.87 -13.08
CA THR A 32 2.37 7.28 -12.78
C THR A 32 3.52 7.42 -11.77
N PRO A 33 4.31 8.51 -11.86
CA PRO A 33 5.45 8.74 -10.96
C PRO A 33 5.05 8.80 -9.48
N GLN A 34 3.80 9.17 -9.17
CA GLN A 34 3.26 9.16 -7.81
C GLN A 34 3.17 7.75 -7.21
N VAL A 35 2.90 6.74 -8.03
CA VAL A 35 2.81 5.34 -7.60
C VAL A 35 4.18 4.66 -7.67
N LEU A 36 5.04 5.09 -8.60
CA LEU A 36 6.41 4.59 -8.72
C LEU A 36 7.32 5.08 -7.58
N ALA A 37 7.07 6.26 -7.03
CA ALA A 37 7.84 6.83 -5.94
C ALA A 37 7.45 6.25 -4.57
N GLY A 38 8.47 6.01 -3.72
CA GLY A 38 8.29 5.50 -2.34
C GLY A 38 8.00 4.00 -2.27
N GLU A 39 7.85 3.46 -1.06
CA GLU A 39 7.49 2.05 -0.85
C GLU A 39 5.99 1.81 -1.10
N ILE A 40 5.58 0.54 -1.21
CA ILE A 40 4.16 0.19 -1.41
C ILE A 40 3.30 0.69 -0.23
N PHE A 41 3.81 0.56 1.00
CA PHE A 41 3.09 0.95 2.22
C PHE A 41 3.16 2.46 2.53
N ASP A 42 3.96 3.23 1.80
CA ASP A 42 4.03 4.69 1.95
C ASP A 42 2.86 5.42 1.29
N GLN A 43 2.08 4.70 0.47
CA GLN A 43 0.91 5.26 -0.19
C GLN A 43 -0.11 5.71 0.84
N GLU A 44 -0.62 6.93 0.71
CA GLU A 44 -1.49 7.58 1.71
C GLU A 44 -2.72 6.71 2.07
N ARG A 45 -3.28 5.99 1.10
CA ARG A 45 -4.42 5.08 1.33
C ARG A 45 -4.05 3.90 2.23
N ILE A 46 -2.91 3.27 1.97
CA ILE A 46 -2.42 2.11 2.73
C ILE A 46 -1.99 2.56 4.12
N LYS A 47 -1.25 3.68 4.19
CA LYS A 47 -0.76 4.24 5.45
C LYS A 47 -1.88 4.56 6.44
N ARG A 48 -2.97 5.21 5.98
CA ARG A 48 -4.14 5.51 6.83
C ARG A 48 -4.90 4.26 7.28
N ALA A 49 -4.89 3.19 6.48
CA ALA A 49 -5.58 1.95 6.80
C ALA A 49 -4.80 1.06 7.79
N VAL A 50 -3.46 1.16 7.77
CA VAL A 50 -2.55 0.47 8.71
C VAL A 50 -2.34 1.28 9.99
N GLU A 51 -2.49 2.61 9.92
CA GLU A 51 -2.36 3.48 11.09
C GLU A 51 -3.35 3.07 12.19
N PRO A 52 -2.87 2.55 13.33
CA PRO A 52 -3.74 2.23 14.44
C PRO A 52 -4.35 3.53 14.95
N ILE A 53 -5.66 3.52 15.22
CA ILE A 53 -6.40 4.70 15.69
C ILE A 53 -5.85 5.31 17.01
N SER A 54 -4.91 4.63 17.65
CA SER A 54 -4.30 4.99 18.93
C SER A 54 -2.81 5.35 18.85
N CYS A 55 -2.21 5.49 17.66
CA CYS A 55 -0.78 5.77 17.57
C CYS A 55 -0.49 7.28 17.75
N PRO A 56 0.34 7.70 18.73
CA PRO A 56 0.64 9.12 18.97
C PRO A 56 1.54 9.72 17.86
N PRO A 57 1.56 11.06 17.70
CA PRO A 57 2.10 11.76 16.52
C PRO A 57 3.63 11.72 16.37
N ASP A 58 4.35 11.07 17.28
CA ASP A 58 5.81 10.98 17.28
C ASP A 58 6.36 9.74 16.55
N GLY A 59 5.50 8.83 16.08
CA GLY A 59 5.87 7.76 15.14
C GLY A 59 6.91 6.73 15.65
N ALA A 60 7.40 6.88 16.88
CA ALA A 60 8.45 6.04 17.45
C ALA A 60 7.95 4.67 17.93
N SER A 61 6.63 4.52 18.16
CA SER A 61 6.05 3.29 18.72
C SER A 61 5.53 2.30 17.67
N CYS A 62 5.51 2.63 16.37
CA CYS A 62 5.13 1.70 15.29
C CYS A 62 6.26 0.73 14.87
N SER A 63 7.31 0.58 15.67
CA SER A 63 8.45 -0.29 15.35
C SER A 63 8.24 -1.73 15.82
N LYS A 64 7.21 -2.40 15.28
CA LYS A 64 7.20 -3.85 15.05
C LYS A 64 5.90 -4.29 14.38
N VAL A 65 5.96 -4.46 13.06
CA VAL A 65 5.30 -5.62 12.46
C VAL A 65 6.43 -6.64 12.29
N GLU A 66 6.82 -7.29 13.38
CA GLU A 66 7.42 -8.62 13.22
C GLU A 66 6.31 -9.53 12.75
N GLY A 67 6.60 -10.34 11.73
CA GLY A 67 5.66 -11.30 11.21
C GLY A 67 5.09 -12.17 12.32
N GLU A 68 3.84 -12.57 12.15
CA GLU A 68 3.29 -13.69 12.89
C GLU A 68 2.76 -14.70 11.87
N GLU A 69 3.24 -15.94 12.04
CA GLU A 69 2.70 -17.18 11.48
C GLU A 69 1.21 -17.36 11.86
#